data_AF-A0A1G2NWR3-F1
#
_entry.id   AF-A0A1G2NWR3-F1
#
_cell.length_a   1.000
_cell.length_b   1.000
_cell.length_c   1.000
_cell.angle_alpha   90.00
_cell.angle_beta   90.00
_cell.angle_gamma   90.00
#
_symmetry.space_group_name_H-M   'P 1'
#
loop_
_entity.id
_entity.type
_entity.pdbx_description
1 polymer ?
#
loop_
_entity_poly.entity_id
_entity_poly.type
_entity_poly.pdbx_seq_one_letter_code
_entity_poly.pdbx_strand_id
1 'polypeptide(L)'
;MTTKYQFAQFDPRPQGTEVNEKIFSPGSVFGIEVTIPALAVRCTLGNLDHHRPGDTHETPSACEQAMTCELPPEGSVLATVRPDADSITAIAVLVNRAENRSNAEGRQIDEDKVWAVGEFDRHGPAGEKPCDFVTAIARKSADFKISLTERVAWASDLLAGADKSAEIAVLISAHDSELEAARKASELTLHASERIAAVVSTHRFATNLGYESARVVVAMNPSMPVDPKDPAEGTYRKFTVCRYDSHVSCDLPAALVELQKLEAGWGGRGDIFGSPQGVSSTLTLEQVLKVVARHLK
;
A
#
# COMPACT_ATOMS: atom_id res chain seq x y z
N MET A 1 5.05 24.90 -9.13
CA MET A 1 6.39 24.40 -8.76
C MET A 1 6.99 23.77 -10.01
N THR A 2 8.12 24.27 -10.50
CA THR A 2 8.82 23.63 -11.64
C THR A 2 9.68 22.53 -11.05
N THR A 3 9.26 21.28 -11.19
CA THR A 3 9.94 20.16 -10.53
C THR A 3 11.22 19.81 -11.29
N LYS A 4 12.31 19.58 -10.55
CA LYS A 4 13.59 19.09 -11.09
C LYS A 4 13.53 17.66 -11.61
N TYR A 5 12.46 16.94 -11.29
CA TYR A 5 12.25 15.55 -11.66
C TYR A 5 10.96 15.38 -12.43
N GLN A 6 10.90 14.29 -13.19
CA GLN A 6 9.66 13.77 -13.77
C GLN A 6 9.13 12.66 -12.86
N PHE A 7 7.81 12.53 -12.75
CA PHE A 7 7.18 11.48 -11.94
C PHE A 7 6.44 10.50 -12.84
N ALA A 8 6.62 9.21 -12.58
CA ALA A 8 5.98 8.17 -13.35
C ALA A 8 5.42 7.06 -12.44
N GLN A 9 4.35 6.42 -12.90
CA GLN A 9 3.84 5.20 -12.30
C GLN A 9 3.98 4.06 -13.32
N PHE A 10 4.63 2.97 -12.93
CA PHE A 10 4.66 1.75 -13.73
C PHE A 10 3.29 1.09 -13.74
N ASP A 11 2.93 0.50 -14.88
CA ASP A 11 1.77 -0.39 -14.97
C ASP A 11 2.26 -1.83 -14.80
N PRO A 12 1.94 -2.49 -13.67
CA PRO A 12 2.43 -3.84 -13.38
C PRO A 12 1.70 -4.93 -14.17
N ARG A 13 0.67 -4.58 -14.95
CA ARG A 13 -0.15 -5.54 -15.70
C ARG A 13 0.53 -5.89 -17.04
N PRO A 14 0.20 -7.03 -17.67
CA PRO A 14 0.81 -7.43 -18.96
C PRO A 14 0.69 -6.36 -20.06
N GLN A 15 -0.44 -5.66 -20.13
CA GLN A 15 -0.68 -4.56 -21.08
C GLN A 15 0.15 -3.30 -20.80
N GLY A 16 0.77 -3.20 -19.63
CA GLY A 16 1.57 -2.06 -19.19
C GLY A 16 2.93 -1.95 -19.88
N THR A 17 3.35 -2.98 -20.63
CA THR A 17 4.69 -3.08 -21.22
C THR A 17 5.09 -1.83 -22.00
N GLU A 18 4.26 -1.36 -22.94
CA GLU A 18 4.59 -0.19 -23.76
C GLU A 18 4.70 1.11 -22.93
N VAL A 19 3.85 1.26 -21.90
CA VAL A 19 3.90 2.41 -21.00
C VAL A 19 5.20 2.37 -20.19
N ASN A 20 5.58 1.21 -19.67
CA ASN A 20 6.81 1.03 -18.91
C ASN A 20 8.05 1.30 -19.77
N GLU A 21 8.08 0.87 -21.04
CA GLU A 21 9.18 1.19 -21.95
C GLU A 21 9.36 2.71 -22.16
N LYS A 22 8.28 3.48 -22.25
CA LYS A 22 8.36 4.94 -22.36
C LYS A 22 8.99 5.56 -21.12
N ILE A 23 8.70 5.03 -19.93
CA ILE A 23 9.30 5.47 -18.66
C ILE A 23 10.81 5.24 -18.65
N PHE A 24 11.28 4.11 -19.20
CA PHE A 24 12.71 3.79 -19.27
C PHE A 24 13.48 4.51 -20.38
N SER A 25 12.78 5.03 -21.40
CA SER A 25 13.41 5.67 -22.57
C SER A 25 14.40 6.80 -22.26
N PRO A 26 14.26 7.62 -21.20
CA PRO A 26 15.25 8.64 -20.86
C PRO A 26 16.58 8.07 -20.31
N GLY A 27 16.61 6.80 -19.89
CA GLY A 27 17.81 6.13 -19.35
C GLY A 27 18.20 6.51 -17.92
N SER A 28 17.51 7.47 -17.31
CA SER A 28 17.77 8.00 -15.96
C SER A 28 16.56 7.78 -15.05
N VAL A 29 16.34 6.54 -14.61
CA VAL A 29 15.19 6.15 -13.78
C VAL A 29 15.66 5.76 -12.38
N PHE A 30 15.10 6.42 -11.37
CA PHE A 30 15.25 6.08 -9.96
C PHE A 30 13.95 5.47 -9.43
N GLY A 31 14.01 4.24 -8.96
CA GLY A 31 12.87 3.51 -8.43
C GLY A 31 12.53 3.92 -7.01
N ILE A 32 11.24 3.97 -6.70
CA ILE A 32 10.68 4.17 -5.36
C ILE A 32 9.61 3.10 -5.16
N GLU A 33 9.81 2.18 -4.23
CA GLU A 33 8.93 1.02 -3.99
C GLU A 33 8.63 0.23 -5.28
N VAL A 34 9.65 0.03 -6.11
CA VAL A 34 9.55 -0.84 -7.30
C VAL A 34 9.73 -2.28 -6.85
N THR A 35 8.65 -2.87 -6.35
CA THR A 35 8.63 -4.23 -5.79
C THR A 35 8.58 -5.35 -6.83
N ILE A 36 8.52 -5.01 -8.13
CA ILE A 36 8.54 -5.98 -9.23
C ILE A 36 9.98 -6.16 -9.70
N PRO A 37 10.63 -7.33 -9.49
CA PRO A 37 12.05 -7.51 -9.77
C PRO A 37 12.46 -7.16 -11.21
N ALA A 38 11.62 -7.52 -12.18
CA ALA A 38 11.86 -7.24 -13.60
C ALA A 38 11.84 -5.74 -13.95
N LEU A 39 11.14 -4.92 -13.17
CA LEU A 39 11.16 -3.45 -13.31
C LEU A 39 12.28 -2.84 -12.46
N ALA A 40 12.47 -3.33 -11.23
CA ALA A 40 13.46 -2.82 -10.30
C ALA A 40 14.89 -2.87 -10.86
N VAL A 41 15.26 -3.98 -11.52
CA VAL A 41 16.59 -4.15 -12.14
C VAL A 41 16.86 -3.15 -13.28
N ARG A 42 15.81 -2.53 -13.82
CA ARG A 42 15.91 -1.55 -14.90
C ARG A 42 15.99 -0.10 -14.39
N CYS A 43 15.81 0.14 -13.09
CA CYS A 43 16.02 1.45 -12.47
C CYS A 43 17.53 1.73 -12.36
N THR A 44 18.10 2.37 -13.38
CA THR A 44 19.55 2.58 -13.55
C THR A 44 20.20 3.41 -12.47
N LEU A 45 19.43 4.23 -11.75
CA LEU A 45 19.93 5.08 -10.66
C LEU A 45 19.76 4.43 -9.28
N GLY A 46 19.21 3.23 -9.19
CA GLY A 46 18.84 2.55 -7.96
C GLY A 46 17.33 2.51 -7.70
N ASN A 47 16.97 1.89 -6.60
CA ASN A 47 15.59 1.76 -6.10
C ASN A 47 15.62 2.04 -4.60
N LEU A 48 14.64 2.74 -4.04
CA LEU A 48 14.38 2.80 -2.59
C LEU A 48 13.24 1.83 -2.30
N ASP A 49 13.46 0.85 -1.44
CA ASP A 49 12.50 -0.24 -1.18
C ASP A 49 12.98 -1.02 0.04
N HIS A 50 12.05 -1.50 0.86
CA HIS A 50 12.31 -2.28 2.07
C HIS A 50 11.68 -3.70 2.03
N HIS A 51 11.25 -4.14 0.85
CA HIS A 51 10.65 -5.45 0.61
C HIS A 51 11.59 -6.44 -0.11
N ARG A 52 12.90 -6.23 -0.06
CA ARG A 52 13.89 -7.03 -0.79
C ARG A 52 14.25 -8.31 -0.03
N PRO A 53 14.82 -9.31 -0.72
CA PRO A 53 15.39 -10.47 -0.04
C PRO A 53 16.44 -10.06 1.00
N GLY A 54 16.18 -10.38 2.27
CA GLY A 54 17.06 -10.06 3.40
C GLY A 54 16.63 -8.85 4.22
N ASP A 55 15.63 -8.08 3.76
CA ASP A 55 15.05 -7.00 4.56
C ASP A 55 14.29 -7.56 5.76
N THR A 56 14.13 -6.70 6.76
CA THR A 56 13.45 -6.99 8.02
C THR A 56 12.47 -5.87 8.35
N HIS A 57 11.62 -6.06 9.36
CA HIS A 57 10.72 -5.00 9.85
C HIS A 57 11.45 -3.73 10.33
N GLU A 58 12.76 -3.82 10.59
CA GLU A 58 13.64 -2.70 10.97
C GLU A 58 14.34 -2.05 9.76
N THR A 59 14.21 -2.63 8.55
CA THR A 59 14.74 -2.01 7.33
C THR A 59 13.96 -0.73 7.08
N PRO A 60 14.62 0.45 6.96
CA PRO A 60 13.92 1.71 6.78
C PRO A 60 13.03 1.73 5.53
N SER A 61 11.86 2.35 5.62
CA SER A 61 10.93 2.51 4.49
C SER A 61 11.53 3.37 3.37
N ALA A 62 10.92 3.44 2.18
CA ALA A 62 11.47 4.25 1.11
C ALA A 62 11.52 5.75 1.47
N CYS A 63 10.56 6.27 2.24
CA CYS A 63 10.60 7.67 2.66
C CYS A 63 11.71 7.96 3.68
N GLU A 64 12.01 7.01 4.57
CA GLU A 64 13.14 7.11 5.50
C GLU A 64 14.47 7.03 4.72
N GLN A 65 14.60 6.08 3.78
CA GLN A 65 15.78 5.96 2.91
C GLN A 65 16.01 7.25 2.07
N ALA A 66 14.93 7.89 1.62
CA ALA A 66 14.99 9.10 0.79
C ALA A 66 15.64 10.30 1.48
N MET A 67 15.76 10.29 2.80
CA MET A 67 16.40 11.38 3.56
C MET A 67 17.91 11.39 3.42
N THR A 68 18.51 10.22 3.23
CA THR A 68 19.97 10.05 3.26
C THR A 68 20.55 9.56 1.95
N CYS A 69 19.74 9.00 1.04
CA CYS A 69 20.23 8.50 -0.25
C CYS A 69 20.90 9.61 -1.08
N GLU A 70 21.75 9.21 -2.03
CA GLU A 70 22.24 10.13 -3.05
C GLU A 70 21.07 10.66 -3.88
N LEU A 71 21.06 11.96 -4.16
CA LEU A 71 20.01 12.54 -5.00
C LEU A 71 20.25 12.17 -6.46
N PRO A 72 19.23 11.68 -7.17
CA PRO A 72 19.35 11.44 -8.60
C PRO A 72 19.59 12.77 -9.35
N PRO A 73 20.25 12.73 -10.53
CA PRO A 73 20.49 13.93 -11.34
C PRO A 73 19.21 14.65 -11.72
N GLU A 74 19.28 15.98 -11.89
CA GLU A 74 18.16 16.77 -12.41
C GLU A 74 17.71 16.26 -13.78
N GLY A 75 16.40 16.25 -14.02
CA GLY A 75 15.76 15.67 -15.20
C GLY A 75 15.45 14.17 -15.09
N SER A 76 15.93 13.48 -14.05
CA SER A 76 15.64 12.06 -13.83
C SER A 76 14.15 11.79 -13.61
N VAL A 77 13.75 10.55 -13.90
CA VAL A 77 12.39 10.06 -13.62
C VAL A 77 12.40 9.34 -12.27
N LEU A 78 11.54 9.80 -11.34
CA LEU A 78 11.22 9.08 -10.11
C LEU A 78 10.00 8.22 -10.37
N ALA A 79 10.17 6.90 -10.30
CA ALA A 79 9.14 5.95 -10.72
C ALA A 79 8.75 4.99 -9.61
N THR A 80 7.44 4.75 -9.43
CA THR A 80 6.91 3.77 -8.48
C THR A 80 5.91 2.82 -9.16
N VAL A 81 5.73 1.62 -8.62
CA VAL A 81 4.67 0.71 -9.07
C VAL A 81 3.32 1.09 -8.44
N ARG A 82 3.33 1.53 -7.17
CA ARG A 82 2.12 1.84 -6.40
C ARG A 82 2.31 3.16 -5.66
N PRO A 83 1.63 4.23 -6.07
CA PRO A 83 1.55 5.45 -5.29
C PRO A 83 0.76 5.19 -4.00
N ASP A 84 1.49 5.12 -2.91
CA ASP A 84 1.01 5.01 -1.53
C ASP A 84 1.69 6.08 -0.66
N ALA A 85 1.41 6.07 0.64
CA ALA A 85 1.92 7.11 1.52
C ALA A 85 3.45 7.14 1.58
N ASP A 86 4.10 5.97 1.64
CA ASP A 86 5.56 5.87 1.71
C ASP A 86 6.21 6.35 0.41
N SER A 87 5.78 5.82 -0.75
CA SER A 87 6.36 6.22 -2.04
C SER A 87 6.13 7.70 -2.38
N ILE A 88 4.95 8.27 -2.10
CA ILE A 88 4.69 9.70 -2.31
C ILE A 88 5.52 10.57 -1.36
N THR A 89 5.68 10.15 -0.10
CA THR A 89 6.50 10.87 0.88
C THR A 89 7.98 10.81 0.49
N ALA A 90 8.47 9.66 0.03
CA ALA A 90 9.83 9.50 -0.48
C ALA A 90 10.12 10.43 -1.66
N ILE A 91 9.22 10.49 -2.65
CA ILE A 91 9.35 11.40 -3.79
C ILE A 91 9.34 12.87 -3.32
N ALA A 92 8.44 13.23 -2.40
CA ALA A 92 8.36 14.58 -1.85
C ALA A 92 9.64 15.00 -1.10
N VAL A 93 10.24 14.08 -0.34
CA VAL A 93 11.54 14.28 0.32
C VAL A 93 12.63 14.55 -0.71
N LEU A 94 12.74 13.73 -1.77
CA LEU A 94 13.74 13.91 -2.82
C LEU A 94 13.59 15.26 -3.53
N VAL A 95 12.35 15.68 -3.82
CA VAL A 95 12.04 17.00 -4.39
C VAL A 95 12.54 18.12 -3.47
N ASN A 96 12.16 18.10 -2.19
CA ASN A 96 12.56 19.14 -1.24
C ASN A 96 14.08 19.18 -1.06
N ARG A 97 14.75 18.03 -0.95
CA ARG A 97 16.22 17.94 -0.87
C ARG A 97 16.91 18.50 -2.12
N ALA A 98 16.36 18.23 -3.31
CA ALA A 98 16.91 18.73 -4.57
C ALA A 98 16.75 20.25 -4.72
N GLU A 99 15.67 20.82 -4.19
CA GLU A 99 15.47 22.27 -4.13
C GLU A 99 16.47 22.93 -3.16
N ASN A 100 16.73 22.31 -2.00
CA ASN A 100 17.67 22.81 -1.00
C ASN A 100 19.10 22.93 -1.52
N ARG A 101 19.52 22.06 -2.44
CA ARG A 101 20.84 22.17 -3.08
C ARG A 101 21.01 23.44 -3.92
N SER A 102 19.92 24.06 -4.36
CA SER A 102 19.95 25.24 -5.23
C SER A 102 19.39 26.50 -4.59
N ASN A 103 18.91 26.43 -3.35
CA ASN A 103 18.36 27.55 -2.61
C ASN A 103 18.96 27.61 -1.21
N ALA A 104 19.68 28.70 -0.91
CA ALA A 104 20.31 28.92 0.39
C ALA A 104 19.31 29.05 1.55
N GLU A 105 18.05 29.43 1.27
CA GLU A 105 16.97 29.46 2.27
C GLU A 105 16.28 28.10 2.46
N GLY A 106 16.53 27.15 1.55
CA GLY A 106 15.98 25.80 1.57
C GLY A 106 14.45 25.72 1.71
N ARG A 107 13.94 24.50 1.66
CA ARG A 107 12.66 24.07 2.19
C ARG A 107 13.00 23.14 3.34
N GLN A 108 12.45 23.46 4.50
CA GLN A 108 12.51 22.56 5.63
C GLN A 108 11.89 21.21 5.22
N ILE A 109 12.41 20.13 5.76
CA ILE A 109 11.76 18.82 5.70
C ILE A 109 11.43 18.48 7.14
N ASP A 110 10.15 18.39 7.44
CA ASP A 110 9.67 17.93 8.73
C ASP A 110 9.97 16.43 8.87
N GLU A 111 11.08 16.11 9.54
CA GLU A 111 11.57 14.73 9.73
C GLU A 111 10.59 13.90 10.55
N ASP A 112 9.93 14.49 11.55
CA ASP A 112 8.94 13.80 12.38
C ASP A 112 7.77 13.29 11.53
N LYS A 113 7.31 14.08 10.55
CA LYS A 113 6.27 13.63 9.61
C LYS A 113 6.75 12.49 8.72
N VAL A 114 7.99 12.54 8.23
CA VAL A 114 8.53 11.46 7.39
C VAL A 114 8.66 10.18 8.22
N TRP A 115 9.10 10.26 9.47
CA TRP A 115 9.35 9.07 10.30
C TRP A 115 8.02 8.45 10.71
N ALA A 116 7.00 9.27 10.99
CA ALA A 116 5.66 8.77 11.25
C ALA A 116 5.04 8.04 10.05
N VAL A 117 5.33 8.47 8.81
CA VAL A 117 4.91 7.74 7.61
C VAL A 117 5.67 6.42 7.48
N GLY A 118 7.00 6.44 7.63
CA GLY A 118 7.83 5.23 7.52
C GLY A 118 7.52 4.18 8.59
N GLU A 119 7.37 4.60 9.84
CA GLU A 119 6.96 3.75 10.97
C GLU A 119 5.60 3.09 10.70
N PHE A 120 4.63 3.87 10.20
CA PHE A 120 3.31 3.35 9.87
C PHE A 120 3.39 2.33 8.72
N ASP A 121 4.21 2.57 7.71
CA ASP A 121 4.39 1.66 6.58
C ASP A 121 5.06 0.34 6.99
N ARG A 122 6.09 0.40 7.85
CA ARG A 122 6.81 -0.79 8.35
C ARG A 122 6.01 -1.65 9.30
N HIS A 123 5.15 -1.05 10.12
CA HIS A 123 4.55 -1.76 11.27
C HIS A 123 3.02 -1.81 11.27
N GLY A 124 2.39 -0.91 10.52
CA GLY A 124 0.96 -0.81 10.41
C GLY A 124 0.24 -0.27 11.63
N PRO A 125 -1.10 -0.28 11.59
CA PRO A 125 -1.95 0.37 12.58
C PRO A 125 -2.05 -0.39 13.91
N ALA A 126 -1.18 -1.36 14.21
CA ALA A 126 -1.43 -2.36 15.26
C ALA A 126 -1.53 -1.74 16.68
N GLY A 127 -2.76 -1.37 17.05
CA GLY A 127 -3.15 -0.83 18.36
C GLY A 127 -3.34 0.68 18.43
N GLU A 128 -2.84 1.45 17.47
CA GLU A 128 -2.85 2.92 17.52
C GLU A 128 -3.35 3.56 16.22
N LYS A 129 -4.19 4.60 16.36
CA LYS A 129 -4.63 5.40 15.21
C LYS A 129 -3.40 6.14 14.66
N PRO A 130 -3.09 6.03 13.35
CA PRO A 130 -2.03 6.83 12.76
C PRO A 130 -2.32 8.32 12.92
N CYS A 131 -1.27 9.14 12.93
CA CYS A 131 -1.43 10.58 12.90
C CYS A 131 -2.30 11.01 11.70
N ASP A 132 -3.11 12.05 11.89
CA ASP A 132 -4.05 12.53 10.86
C ASP A 132 -3.34 12.87 9.54
N PHE A 133 -2.13 13.44 9.58
CA PHE A 133 -1.39 13.73 8.36
C PHE A 133 -0.94 12.47 7.61
N VAL A 134 -0.61 11.36 8.29
CA VAL A 134 -0.25 10.09 7.66
C VAL A 134 -1.45 9.55 6.88
N THR A 135 -2.62 9.55 7.52
CA THR A 135 -3.87 9.15 6.87
C THR A 135 -4.21 10.09 5.71
N ALA A 136 -4.03 11.40 5.86
CA ALA A 136 -4.28 12.37 4.79
C ALA A 136 -3.36 12.16 3.58
N ILE A 137 -2.05 11.91 3.81
CA ILE A 137 -1.11 11.54 2.74
C ILE A 137 -1.57 10.26 2.06
N ALA A 138 -1.94 9.21 2.81
CA ALA A 138 -2.44 7.96 2.24
C ALA A 138 -3.69 8.17 1.37
N ARG A 139 -4.65 8.99 1.83
CA ARG A 139 -5.87 9.33 1.08
C ARG A 139 -5.58 10.11 -0.19
N LYS A 140 -4.67 11.08 -0.14
CA LYS A 140 -4.21 11.82 -1.33
C LYS A 140 -3.47 10.92 -2.31
N SER A 141 -2.62 10.04 -1.80
CA SER A 141 -1.84 9.09 -2.60
C SER A 141 -2.74 8.13 -3.37
N ALA A 142 -3.83 7.67 -2.75
CA ALA A 142 -4.80 6.76 -3.35
C ALA A 142 -5.84 7.44 -4.29
N ASP A 143 -5.87 8.78 -4.39
CA ASP A 143 -6.85 9.47 -5.23
C ASP A 143 -6.42 9.51 -6.70
N PHE A 144 -6.87 8.52 -7.47
CA PHE A 144 -6.60 8.39 -8.91
C PHE A 144 -7.12 9.54 -9.78
N LYS A 145 -7.98 10.42 -9.24
CA LYS A 145 -8.47 11.59 -9.97
C LYS A 145 -7.48 12.75 -9.97
N ILE A 146 -6.50 12.73 -9.07
CA ILE A 146 -5.46 13.74 -8.93
C ILE A 146 -4.20 13.23 -9.63
N SER A 147 -3.47 14.07 -10.35
CA SER A 147 -2.23 13.64 -11.00
C SER A 147 -1.13 13.29 -9.99
N LEU A 148 -0.18 12.44 -10.38
CA LEU A 148 0.96 12.09 -9.51
C LEU A 148 1.75 13.34 -9.09
N THR A 149 1.94 14.29 -10.01
CA THR A 149 2.59 15.59 -9.75
C THR A 149 1.87 16.39 -8.67
N GLU A 150 0.54 16.48 -8.71
CA GLU A 150 -0.23 17.20 -7.70
C GLU A 150 -0.18 16.51 -6.34
N ARG A 151 -0.20 15.16 -6.30
CA ARG A 151 -0.05 14.40 -5.05
C ARG A 151 1.31 14.66 -4.41
N VAL A 152 2.38 14.62 -5.21
CA VAL A 152 3.75 14.90 -4.75
C VAL A 152 3.89 16.34 -4.28
N ALA A 153 3.39 17.31 -5.04
CA ALA A 153 3.44 18.73 -4.65
C ALA A 153 2.71 18.96 -3.33
N TRP A 154 1.55 18.33 -3.14
CA TRP A 154 0.80 18.42 -1.90
C TRP A 154 1.61 17.87 -0.70
N ALA A 155 2.19 16.67 -0.83
CA ALA A 155 3.02 16.09 0.24
C ALA A 155 4.28 16.93 0.50
N SER A 156 4.96 17.39 -0.56
CA SER A 156 6.15 18.26 -0.50
C SER A 156 5.88 19.55 0.26
N ASP A 157 4.76 20.23 -0.01
CA ASP A 157 4.33 21.43 0.71
C ASP A 157 4.07 21.15 2.19
N LEU A 158 3.40 20.04 2.50
CA LEU A 158 3.08 19.65 3.88
C LEU A 158 4.37 19.39 4.68
N LEU A 159 5.33 18.67 4.09
CA LEU A 159 6.63 18.42 4.69
C LEU A 159 7.45 19.70 4.84
N ALA A 160 7.23 20.70 3.97
CA ALA A 160 7.84 22.02 4.05
C ALA A 160 7.15 22.98 5.05
N GLY A 161 6.19 22.49 5.84
CA GLY A 161 5.52 23.26 6.88
C GLY A 161 4.32 24.08 6.41
N ALA A 162 3.84 23.88 5.17
CA ALA A 162 2.59 24.52 4.74
C ALA A 162 1.42 24.05 5.62
N ASP A 163 0.63 25.00 6.11
CA ASP A 163 -0.58 24.67 6.86
C ASP A 163 -1.62 24.05 5.92
N LYS A 164 -1.93 22.77 6.17
CA LYS A 164 -2.98 22.02 5.48
C LYS A 164 -4.05 21.50 6.45
N SER A 165 -4.12 22.05 7.66
CA SER A 165 -4.95 21.52 8.76
C SER A 165 -6.43 21.40 8.38
N ALA A 166 -6.97 22.40 7.68
CA ALA A 166 -8.37 22.38 7.24
C ALA A 166 -8.65 21.27 6.21
N GLU A 167 -7.75 21.07 5.26
CA GLU A 167 -7.89 20.01 4.25
C GLU A 167 -7.70 18.62 4.87
N ILE A 168 -6.72 18.47 5.77
CA ILE A 168 -6.50 17.25 6.54
C ILE A 168 -7.77 16.90 7.33
N ALA A 169 -8.36 17.85 8.06
CA ALA A 169 -9.59 17.61 8.82
C ALA A 169 -10.74 17.08 7.95
N VAL A 170 -10.89 17.58 6.73
CA VAL A 170 -11.91 17.08 5.77
C VAL A 170 -11.60 15.63 5.35
N LEU A 171 -10.35 15.33 5.00
CA LEU A 171 -9.93 13.99 4.61
C LEU A 171 -10.12 12.96 5.74
N ILE A 172 -9.82 13.37 6.98
CA ILE A 172 -9.98 12.52 8.17
C ILE A 172 -11.43 12.31 8.51
N SER A 173 -12.25 13.37 8.52
CA SER A 173 -13.69 13.24 8.76
C SER A 173 -14.36 12.29 7.76
N ALA A 174 -13.97 12.37 6.48
CA ALA A 174 -14.44 11.45 5.45
C ALA A 174 -13.96 10.01 5.68
N HIS A 175 -12.68 9.82 6.04
CA HIS A 175 -12.11 8.52 6.32
C HIS A 175 -12.76 7.85 7.54
N ASP A 176 -12.88 8.59 8.65
CA ASP A 176 -13.49 8.11 9.90
C ASP A 176 -14.96 7.75 9.67
N SER A 177 -15.69 8.55 8.88
CA SER A 177 -17.08 8.23 8.50
C SER A 177 -17.19 6.93 7.69
N GLU A 178 -16.25 6.67 6.77
CA GLU A 178 -16.20 5.43 5.98
C GLU A 178 -15.82 4.22 6.85
N LEU A 179 -14.90 4.37 7.80
CA LEU A 179 -14.55 3.32 8.77
C LEU A 179 -15.72 3.00 9.70
N GLU A 180 -16.42 4.01 10.22
CA GLU A 180 -17.60 3.80 11.06
C GLU A 180 -18.74 3.11 10.30
N ALA A 181 -18.95 3.46 9.04
CA ALA A 181 -19.89 2.74 8.18
C ALA A 181 -19.47 1.28 8.00
N ALA A 182 -18.16 1.03 7.81
CA ALA A 182 -17.62 -0.32 7.73
C ALA A 182 -17.84 -1.11 9.03
N ARG A 183 -17.54 -0.54 10.20
CA ARG A 183 -17.73 -1.18 11.52
C ARG A 183 -19.17 -1.59 11.74
N LYS A 184 -20.14 -0.74 11.38
CA LYS A 184 -21.57 -1.03 11.50
C LYS A 184 -22.05 -2.12 10.55
N ALA A 185 -21.40 -2.26 9.39
CA ALA A 185 -21.79 -3.18 8.34
C ALA A 185 -20.99 -4.50 8.34
N SER A 186 -20.10 -4.70 9.30
CA SER A 186 -19.16 -5.84 9.33
C SER A 186 -19.22 -6.57 10.67
N GLU A 187 -18.95 -7.87 10.62
CA GLU A 187 -18.66 -8.67 11.81
C GLU A 187 -17.15 -8.91 11.88
N LEU A 188 -16.53 -8.58 13.01
CA LEU A 188 -15.11 -8.82 13.27
C LEU A 188 -14.99 -9.80 14.45
N THR A 189 -14.23 -10.87 14.25
CA THR A 189 -13.89 -11.83 15.30
C THR A 189 -12.40 -12.14 15.31
N LEU A 190 -11.85 -12.41 16.48
CA LEU A 190 -10.42 -12.71 16.67
C LEU A 190 -10.21 -14.21 16.85
N HIS A 191 -9.17 -14.74 16.21
CA HIS A 191 -8.83 -16.16 16.16
C HIS A 191 -7.35 -16.40 16.42
N ALA A 192 -6.99 -17.65 16.75
CA ALA A 192 -5.62 -18.09 16.96
C ALA A 192 -4.84 -17.22 17.98
N SER A 193 -5.44 -17.00 19.15
CA SER A 193 -4.95 -16.10 20.20
C SER A 193 -4.76 -14.67 19.70
N GLU A 194 -5.80 -14.14 19.05
CA GLU A 194 -5.87 -12.75 18.53
C GLU A 194 -4.85 -12.43 17.41
N ARG A 195 -4.18 -13.44 16.86
CA ARG A 195 -3.23 -13.27 15.76
C ARG A 195 -3.88 -13.18 14.38
N ILE A 196 -5.16 -13.58 14.27
CA ILE A 196 -5.93 -13.47 13.03
C ILE A 196 -7.23 -12.70 13.31
N ALA A 197 -7.50 -11.66 12.52
CA ALA A 197 -8.78 -11.00 12.46
C ALA A 197 -9.61 -11.59 11.32
N ALA A 198 -10.76 -12.18 11.63
CA ALA A 198 -11.74 -12.62 10.66
C ALA A 198 -12.79 -11.53 10.48
N VAL A 199 -13.00 -11.07 9.24
CA VAL A 199 -13.95 -9.98 8.94
C VAL A 199 -14.97 -10.46 7.93
N VAL A 200 -16.25 -10.53 8.31
CA VAL A 200 -17.36 -10.81 7.40
C VAL A 200 -17.98 -9.48 6.99
N SER A 201 -17.89 -9.11 5.72
CA SER A 201 -18.32 -7.78 5.26
C SER A 201 -18.49 -7.69 3.75
N THR A 202 -19.48 -6.92 3.30
CA THR A 202 -19.59 -6.45 1.91
C THR A 202 -18.88 -5.11 1.69
N HIS A 203 -18.40 -4.47 2.76
CA HIS A 203 -17.80 -3.15 2.72
C HIS A 203 -16.35 -3.21 2.24
N ARG A 204 -15.94 -2.22 1.45
CA ARG A 204 -14.59 -2.16 0.85
C ARG A 204 -13.44 -2.02 1.86
N PHE A 205 -13.73 -1.66 3.10
CA PHE A 205 -12.74 -1.51 4.19
C PHE A 205 -12.58 -2.76 5.05
N ALA A 206 -13.10 -3.92 4.63
CA ALA A 206 -13.03 -5.15 5.41
C ALA A 206 -11.60 -5.50 5.88
N THR A 207 -10.59 -5.34 5.01
CA THR A 207 -9.19 -5.60 5.36
C THR A 207 -8.61 -4.52 6.28
N ASN A 208 -8.93 -3.25 6.05
CA ASN A 208 -8.53 -2.14 6.93
C ASN A 208 -9.04 -2.36 8.36
N LEU A 209 -10.31 -2.73 8.51
CA LEU A 209 -10.89 -3.07 9.82
C LEU A 209 -10.16 -4.22 10.49
N GLY A 210 -9.82 -5.28 9.74
CA GLY A 210 -9.07 -6.40 10.28
C GLY A 210 -7.69 -5.99 10.79
N TYR A 211 -6.99 -5.11 10.07
CA TYR A 211 -5.66 -4.65 10.45
C TYR A 211 -5.64 -3.78 11.72
N GLU A 212 -6.75 -3.17 12.11
CA GLU A 212 -6.85 -2.49 13.41
C GLU A 212 -6.72 -3.47 14.59
N SER A 213 -6.99 -4.77 14.38
CA SER A 213 -6.99 -5.76 15.46
C SER A 213 -5.95 -6.87 15.32
N ALA A 214 -5.51 -7.21 14.10
CA ALA A 214 -4.49 -8.24 13.89
C ALA A 214 -3.68 -8.02 12.61
N ARG A 215 -2.42 -8.44 12.60
CA ARG A 215 -1.53 -8.33 11.44
C ARG A 215 -1.81 -9.37 10.33
N VAL A 216 -2.67 -10.35 10.59
CA VAL A 216 -3.18 -11.31 9.60
C VAL A 216 -4.69 -11.20 9.55
N VAL A 217 -5.25 -11.08 8.35
CA VAL A 217 -6.68 -10.88 8.12
C VAL A 217 -7.23 -11.96 7.20
N VAL A 218 -8.38 -12.51 7.56
CA VAL A 218 -9.23 -13.34 6.70
C VAL A 218 -10.55 -12.61 6.51
N ALA A 219 -10.71 -11.92 5.38
CA ALA A 219 -11.94 -11.22 5.03
C ALA A 219 -12.84 -12.12 4.16
N MET A 220 -14.10 -12.25 4.52
CA MET A 220 -15.14 -12.92 3.73
C MET A 220 -16.18 -11.91 3.27
N ASN A 221 -16.30 -11.73 1.95
CA ASN A 221 -17.43 -11.03 1.35
C ASN A 221 -18.52 -12.06 1.00
N PRO A 222 -19.70 -12.03 1.64
CA PRO A 222 -20.76 -13.00 1.39
C PRO A 222 -21.44 -12.82 0.02
N SER A 223 -21.32 -11.63 -0.59
CA SER A 223 -22.03 -11.26 -1.82
C SER A 223 -21.19 -10.29 -2.66
N MET A 224 -19.99 -10.72 -3.06
CA MET A 224 -19.12 -9.96 -3.95
C MET A 224 -19.76 -9.90 -5.35
N PRO A 225 -19.92 -8.71 -5.96
CA PRO A 225 -20.42 -8.62 -7.34
C PRO A 225 -19.51 -9.35 -8.32
N VAL A 226 -20.08 -10.10 -9.26
CA VAL A 226 -19.34 -10.68 -10.40
C VAL A 226 -18.83 -9.57 -11.30
N ASP A 227 -19.73 -8.66 -11.71
CA ASP A 227 -19.39 -7.39 -12.34
C ASP A 227 -19.97 -6.22 -11.52
N PRO A 228 -19.15 -5.32 -10.96
CA PRO A 228 -19.64 -4.12 -10.27
C PRO A 228 -20.50 -3.19 -11.14
N LYS A 229 -20.42 -3.29 -12.47
CA LYS A 229 -21.20 -2.49 -13.43
C LYS A 229 -22.48 -3.16 -13.87
N ASP A 230 -22.61 -4.47 -13.70
CA ASP A 230 -23.78 -5.24 -14.10
C ASP A 230 -24.27 -6.16 -12.95
N PRO A 231 -25.24 -5.68 -12.13
CA PRO A 231 -25.82 -6.47 -11.07
C PRO A 231 -26.52 -7.76 -11.54
N ALA A 232 -26.89 -7.86 -12.83
CA ALA A 232 -27.59 -9.04 -13.35
C ALA A 232 -26.67 -10.28 -13.41
N GLU A 233 -25.35 -10.08 -13.44
CA GLU A 233 -24.34 -11.15 -13.37
C GLU A 233 -24.25 -11.79 -11.97
N GLY A 234 -24.97 -11.23 -10.98
CA GLY A 234 -25.13 -11.81 -9.65
C GLY A 234 -23.94 -11.56 -8.72
N THR A 235 -23.88 -12.35 -7.64
CA THR A 235 -22.86 -12.24 -6.60
C THR A 235 -22.29 -13.60 -6.21
N TYR A 236 -21.12 -13.59 -5.58
CA TYR A 236 -20.46 -14.79 -5.11
C TYR A 236 -19.78 -14.58 -3.74
N ARG A 237 -19.63 -15.66 -2.98
CA ARG A 237 -18.85 -15.67 -1.73
C ARG A 237 -17.36 -15.65 -2.05
N LYS A 238 -16.66 -14.62 -1.58
CA LYS A 238 -15.23 -14.41 -1.79
C LYS A 238 -14.48 -14.35 -0.47
N PHE A 239 -13.35 -15.04 -0.38
CA PHE A 239 -12.37 -14.84 0.67
C PHE A 239 -11.18 -14.04 0.16
N THR A 240 -10.64 -13.19 1.02
CA THR A 240 -9.34 -12.54 0.88
C THR A 240 -8.55 -12.84 2.14
N VAL A 241 -7.35 -13.40 1.98
CA VAL A 241 -6.41 -13.65 3.07
C VAL A 241 -5.20 -12.75 2.82
N CYS A 242 -4.84 -11.96 3.82
CA CYS A 242 -3.70 -11.07 3.72
C CYS A 242 -2.97 -10.92 5.06
N ARG A 243 -1.69 -10.57 4.97
CA ARG A 243 -0.89 -10.12 6.11
C ARG A 243 -0.45 -8.70 5.83
N TYR A 244 -0.30 -7.91 6.90
CA TYR A 244 0.01 -6.50 6.78
C TYR A 244 1.30 -6.27 5.99
N ASP A 245 2.34 -7.01 6.35
CA ASP A 245 3.66 -6.92 5.75
C ASP A 245 4.31 -8.34 5.66
N SER A 246 5.32 -8.48 4.80
CA SER A 246 6.06 -9.71 4.55
C SER A 246 6.79 -10.30 5.77
N HIS A 247 7.12 -9.47 6.76
CA HIS A 247 7.79 -9.80 8.01
C HIS A 247 6.83 -10.29 9.10
N VAL A 248 5.51 -10.22 8.88
CA VAL A 248 4.54 -10.85 9.77
C VAL A 248 4.75 -12.36 9.77
N SER A 249 4.86 -12.94 10.97
CA SER A 249 5.14 -14.36 11.24
C SER A 249 4.01 -15.30 10.79
N CYS A 250 3.80 -15.42 9.48
CA CYS A 250 2.75 -16.23 8.85
C CYS A 250 3.17 -16.67 7.44
N ASP A 251 3.19 -17.98 7.18
CA ASP A 251 3.51 -18.58 5.88
C ASP A 251 2.28 -18.59 4.94
N LEU A 252 1.91 -17.42 4.44
CA LEU A 252 0.82 -17.29 3.47
C LEU A 252 1.04 -18.11 2.18
N PRO A 253 2.25 -18.22 1.61
CA PRO A 253 2.48 -19.12 0.48
C PRO A 253 2.13 -20.59 0.77
N ALA A 254 2.52 -21.11 1.94
CA ALA A 254 2.15 -22.47 2.33
C ALA A 254 0.64 -22.62 2.57
N ALA A 255 -0.01 -21.61 3.17
CA ALA A 255 -1.46 -21.58 3.33
C ALA A 255 -2.20 -21.59 1.99
N LEU A 256 -1.72 -20.84 0.99
CA LEU A 256 -2.27 -20.82 -0.36
C LEU A 256 -2.17 -22.18 -1.03
N VAL A 257 -1.01 -22.84 -0.98
CA VAL A 257 -0.81 -24.20 -1.54
C VAL A 257 -1.79 -25.19 -0.93
N GLU A 258 -2.06 -25.06 0.37
CA GLU A 258 -3.03 -25.93 1.04
C GLU A 258 -4.47 -25.62 0.62
N LEU A 259 -4.86 -24.36 0.55
CA LEU A 259 -6.19 -23.97 0.09
C LEU A 259 -6.44 -24.41 -1.35
N GLN A 260 -5.43 -24.35 -2.23
CA GLN A 260 -5.51 -24.86 -3.60
C GLN A 260 -5.77 -26.37 -3.69
N LYS A 261 -5.35 -27.16 -2.68
CA LYS A 261 -5.67 -28.60 -2.61
C LYS A 261 -7.11 -28.85 -2.18
N LEU A 262 -7.68 -27.96 -1.37
CA LEU A 262 -9.07 -28.04 -0.89
C LEU A 262 -10.06 -27.50 -1.93
N GLU A 263 -9.67 -26.46 -2.65
CA GLU A 263 -10.46 -25.80 -3.68
C GLU A 263 -9.54 -25.24 -4.77
N ALA A 264 -9.76 -25.64 -6.02
CA ALA A 264 -9.00 -25.11 -7.15
C ALA A 264 -9.39 -23.65 -7.44
N GLY A 265 -8.42 -22.85 -7.91
CA GLY A 265 -8.65 -21.46 -8.36
C GLY A 265 -8.30 -20.37 -7.34
N TRP A 266 -7.81 -20.74 -6.15
CA TRP A 266 -7.18 -19.78 -5.24
C TRP A 266 -5.91 -19.20 -5.86
N GLY A 267 -5.70 -17.89 -5.70
CA GLY A 267 -4.56 -17.19 -6.30
C GLY A 267 -4.31 -15.80 -5.72
N GLY A 268 -3.12 -15.28 -5.99
CA GLY A 268 -2.66 -14.00 -5.44
C GLY A 268 -1.13 -13.90 -5.44
N ARG A 269 -0.60 -13.05 -4.56
CA ARG A 269 0.83 -12.82 -4.35
C ARG A 269 1.18 -12.94 -2.87
N GLY A 270 2.48 -13.03 -2.54
CA GLY A 270 2.97 -13.53 -1.25
C GLY A 270 2.38 -12.94 0.04
N ASP A 271 1.89 -11.70 0.00
CA ASP A 271 1.27 -10.96 1.10
C ASP A 271 -0.28 -10.97 1.09
N ILE A 272 -0.89 -11.29 -0.05
CA ILE A 272 -2.34 -11.28 -0.25
C ILE A 272 -2.80 -12.25 -1.34
N PHE A 273 -3.76 -13.10 -1.01
CA PHE A 273 -4.41 -13.99 -1.96
C PHE A 273 -5.92 -14.09 -1.69
N GLY A 274 -6.66 -14.65 -2.64
CA GLY A 274 -8.10 -14.82 -2.51
C GLY A 274 -8.60 -16.13 -3.10
N SER A 275 -9.86 -16.41 -2.77
CA SER A 275 -10.61 -17.54 -3.33
C SER A 275 -10.88 -17.35 -4.83
N PRO A 276 -11.40 -18.37 -5.54
CA PRO A 276 -11.74 -18.28 -6.94
C PRO A 276 -12.60 -17.03 -7.26
N GLN A 277 -12.31 -16.38 -8.38
CA GLN A 277 -13.03 -15.18 -8.81
C GLN A 277 -14.25 -15.55 -9.66
N GLY A 278 -15.36 -14.84 -9.48
CA GLY A 278 -16.60 -15.03 -10.25
C GLY A 278 -17.43 -16.26 -9.87
N VAL A 279 -16.93 -17.09 -8.94
CA VAL A 279 -17.64 -18.28 -8.43
C VAL A 279 -17.54 -18.33 -6.92
N SER A 280 -18.61 -18.78 -6.25
CA SER A 280 -18.64 -18.84 -4.79
C SER A 280 -17.66 -19.88 -4.29
N SER A 281 -16.78 -19.48 -3.36
CA SER A 281 -15.92 -20.44 -2.66
C SER A 281 -16.78 -21.46 -1.91
N THR A 282 -16.49 -22.74 -2.08
CA THR A 282 -17.10 -23.88 -1.42
C THR A 282 -16.63 -24.06 0.03
N LEU A 283 -15.50 -23.43 0.40
CA LEU A 283 -14.96 -23.50 1.74
C LEU A 283 -15.75 -22.63 2.72
N THR A 284 -15.80 -23.06 3.98
CA THR A 284 -16.34 -22.27 5.10
C THR A 284 -15.27 -21.34 5.68
N LEU A 285 -15.71 -20.28 6.37
CA LEU A 285 -14.80 -19.38 7.08
C LEU A 285 -13.92 -20.16 8.09
N GLU A 286 -14.49 -21.12 8.82
CA GLU A 286 -13.76 -21.97 9.76
C GLU A 286 -12.66 -22.80 9.09
N GLN A 287 -12.93 -23.36 7.91
CA GLN A 287 -11.93 -24.13 7.15
C GLN A 287 -10.76 -23.23 6.72
N VAL A 288 -11.06 -22.03 6.21
CA VAL A 288 -10.03 -21.05 5.82
C VAL A 288 -9.20 -20.63 7.03
N LEU A 289 -9.86 -20.26 8.14
CA LEU A 289 -9.18 -19.89 9.39
C LEU A 289 -8.28 -21.01 9.92
N LYS A 290 -8.73 -22.27 9.89
CA LYS A 290 -7.96 -23.43 10.33
C LYS A 290 -6.73 -23.68 9.45
N VAL A 291 -6.80 -23.40 8.14
CA VAL A 291 -5.61 -23.45 7.28
C VAL A 291 -4.65 -22.34 7.67
N VAL A 292 -5.10 -21.08 7.69
CA VAL A 292 -4.25 -19.92 7.98
C VAL A 292 -3.59 -20.04 9.36
N ALA A 293 -4.33 -20.48 10.39
CA ALA A 293 -3.83 -20.65 11.75
C ALA A 293 -2.69 -21.67 11.85
N ARG A 294 -2.66 -22.72 11.01
CA ARG A 294 -1.57 -23.72 10.98
C ARG A 294 -0.27 -23.18 10.41
N HIS A 295 -0.34 -22.09 9.66
CA HIS A 295 0.81 -21.46 9.02
C HIS A 295 1.28 -20.19 9.76
N LEU A 296 0.69 -19.87 10.91
CA LEU A 296 1.28 -18.89 11.83
C LEU A 296 2.56 -19.47 12.45
N LYS A 297 3.65 -18.70 12.43
CA LYS A 297 4.94 -19.09 13.01
C LYS A 297 5.11 -18.49 14.40
#